data_AF-A0A3D5A0A6-F1
#
_entry.id   AF-A0A3D5A0A6-F1
#
_cell.length_a   1.000
_cell.length_b   1.000
_cell.length_c   1.000
_cell.angle_alpha   90.00
_cell.angle_beta   90.00
_cell.angle_gamma   90.00
#
_symmetry.space_group_name_H-M   'P 1'
#
loop_
_entity.id
_entity.type
_entity.pdbx_description
1 polymer ?
#
loop_
_entity_poly.entity_id
_entity_poly.type
_entity_poly.pdbx_seq_one_letter_code
_entity_poly.pdbx_strand_id
1 'polypeptide(L)'
;MGMPDRLRWWHALAISLIVGMLVGLGVFHTRPGSYSATASLLLSDQPDVLGALIGTTAAPAAEVDQGQQDRLWAILTSKMMQLRMAERFQLGSRFGISITDAAEELGSMTKVESMGGGLSITVKCRGYRHPAIAMWTPLSMQDARRLCAELANAYIEELDAYLQELAVEHAGGNFAFIEKAKTGLEQELTDAEERLEQLQTQFELLDPDEKALRVVDRIKAAEQAYAEASAAADETASSLGSARAQLRSVDALRVSQVVEQRNPVINQLEAKLAELRTDMATQIAAGKTTQNRDVAQIQVAIDDVERQLKALQQEVRKEFAQSSNPAYDGLVTTVTELQIGHAGALARKAKYAALLNEARGALSDLPPVAREYATLKRQQDAQAALVADLTKSLAMAAIEQQRATATKTFVVLDRAHPPRWRVGPPSFLIGSIAFAISFAVLAFLMIDRRALGMF
;
A
#
# COMPACT_ATOMS: atom_id res chain seq x y z
N MET A 1 41.60 10.51 65.72
CA MET A 1 40.20 10.13 65.46
C MET A 1 40.24 8.77 64.77
N GLY A 2 40.09 7.69 65.55
CA GLY A 2 40.15 6.33 65.03
C GLY A 2 38.88 6.01 64.23
N MET A 3 39.05 5.60 62.97
CA MET A 3 37.98 4.96 62.22
C MET A 3 37.73 3.57 62.82
N PRO A 4 36.47 3.16 63.05
CA PRO A 4 36.17 1.86 63.65
C PRO A 4 36.46 0.70 62.67
N ASP A 5 37.44 -0.12 63.01
CA ASP A 5 38.01 -1.23 62.22
C ASP A 5 37.14 -2.49 62.09
N ARG A 6 35.80 -2.38 62.08
CA ARG A 6 34.93 -3.54 61.86
C ARG A 6 33.73 -3.24 60.99
N LEU A 7 33.99 -2.90 59.73
CA LEU A 7 32.95 -2.90 58.71
C LEU A 7 32.59 -4.37 58.38
N ARG A 8 31.62 -4.93 59.12
CA ARG A 8 31.04 -6.25 58.83
C ARG A 8 30.22 -6.18 57.52
N TRP A 9 30.06 -7.30 56.81
CA TRP A 9 29.22 -7.41 55.59
C TRP A 9 27.83 -6.77 55.71
N TRP A 10 27.25 -6.75 56.91
CA TRP A 10 25.97 -6.09 57.19
C TRP A 10 26.02 -4.55 57.03
N HIS A 11 27.14 -3.90 57.36
CA HIS A 11 27.31 -2.45 57.15
C HIS A 11 27.44 -2.11 55.66
N ALA A 12 28.10 -2.97 54.87
CA ALA A 12 28.18 -2.78 53.41
C ALA A 12 26.78 -2.85 52.78
N LEU A 13 25.96 -3.81 53.20
CA LEU A 13 24.57 -3.96 52.76
C LEU A 13 23.70 -2.77 53.20
N ALA A 14 23.82 -2.32 54.46
CA ALA A 14 23.07 -1.18 54.96
C ALA A 14 23.45 0.13 54.24
N ILE A 15 24.74 0.37 54.01
CA ILE A 15 25.22 1.55 53.28
C ILE A 15 24.74 1.51 51.83
N SER A 16 24.87 0.39 51.14
CA SER A 16 24.40 0.28 49.75
C SER A 16 22.89 0.47 49.64
N LEU A 17 22.10 -0.03 50.62
CA LEU A 17 20.65 0.18 50.69
C LEU A 17 20.31 1.68 50.83
N ILE A 18 20.99 2.38 51.74
CA ILE A 18 20.80 3.82 51.96
C ILE A 18 21.18 4.61 50.71
N VAL A 19 22.33 4.30 50.09
CA VAL A 19 22.78 4.94 48.85
C VAL A 19 21.78 4.70 47.73
N GLY A 20 21.32 3.46 47.53
CA GLY A 20 20.31 3.14 46.53
C GLY A 20 18.98 3.86 46.76
N MET A 21 18.55 3.98 48.03
CA MET A 21 17.33 4.70 48.40
C MET A 21 17.46 6.22 48.19
N LEU A 22 18.58 6.82 48.58
CA LEU A 22 18.85 8.25 48.40
C LEU A 22 18.98 8.63 46.93
N VAL A 23 19.69 7.82 46.13
CA VAL A 23 19.81 8.02 44.68
C VAL A 23 18.44 7.83 44.02
N GLY A 24 17.69 6.79 44.41
CA GLY A 24 16.34 6.55 43.90
C GLY A 24 15.39 7.71 44.20
N LEU A 25 15.41 8.23 45.43
CA LEU A 25 14.58 9.37 45.85
C LEU A 25 15.02 10.67 45.14
N GLY A 26 16.33 10.92 45.04
CA GLY A 26 16.88 12.06 44.33
C GLY A 26 16.49 12.09 42.86
N VAL A 27 16.63 10.96 42.16
CA VAL A 27 16.21 10.82 40.75
C VAL A 27 14.69 10.93 40.60
N PHE A 28 13.92 10.38 41.53
CA PHE A 28 12.46 10.47 41.50
C PHE A 28 11.93 11.90 41.60
N HIS A 29 12.63 12.79 42.32
CA HIS A 29 12.25 14.19 42.46
C HIS A 29 12.81 15.10 41.37
N THR A 30 14.03 14.84 40.89
CA THR A 30 14.72 15.72 39.92
C THR A 30 14.41 15.38 38.46
N ARG A 31 14.10 14.13 38.13
CA ARG A 31 13.86 13.70 36.75
C ARG A 31 12.43 14.06 36.28
N PRO A 32 12.26 14.67 35.09
CA PRO A 32 10.94 14.89 34.54
C PRO A 32 10.25 13.56 34.25
N GLY A 33 8.95 13.49 34.57
CA GLY A 33 8.11 12.39 34.14
C GLY A 33 7.76 12.57 32.68
N SER A 34 7.93 11.53 31.88
CA SER A 34 7.38 11.44 30.52
C SER A 34 5.96 10.88 30.58
N TYR A 35 5.07 11.50 29.82
CA TYR A 35 3.66 11.15 29.70
C TYR A 35 3.35 11.00 28.22
N SER A 36 2.60 9.96 27.85
CA SER A 36 2.15 9.77 26.48
C SER A 36 0.63 9.71 26.42
N ALA A 37 0.05 10.39 25.44
CA ALA A 37 -1.36 10.27 25.12
C ALA A 37 -1.49 9.84 23.65
N THR A 38 -2.42 8.94 23.37
CA THR A 38 -2.61 8.37 22.03
C THR A 38 -4.04 8.63 21.59
N ALA A 39 -4.21 9.12 20.36
CA ALA A 39 -5.49 9.21 19.67
C ALA A 39 -5.45 8.31 18.44
N SER A 40 -6.58 7.71 18.07
CA SER A 40 -6.67 6.79 16.94
C SER A 40 -7.78 7.21 15.97
N LEU A 41 -7.48 7.08 14.68
CA LEU A 41 -8.40 7.35 13.58
C LEU A 41 -8.45 6.15 12.64
N LEU A 42 -9.62 5.91 12.07
CA LEU A 42 -9.87 4.86 11.09
C LEU A 42 -10.29 5.52 9.78
N LEU A 43 -9.77 5.03 8.65
CA LEU A 43 -10.18 5.55 7.35
C LEU A 43 -11.64 5.21 7.10
N SER A 44 -12.40 6.19 6.59
CA SER A 44 -13.81 5.98 6.30
C SER A 44 -13.93 5.20 5.00
N ASP A 45 -14.40 3.96 5.07
CA ASP A 45 -14.54 3.03 3.95
C ASP A 45 -15.80 3.36 3.12
N GLN A 46 -15.88 4.59 2.60
CA GLN A 46 -16.99 4.98 1.72
C GLN A 46 -16.62 4.70 0.27
N PRO A 47 -17.48 3.97 -0.48
CA PRO A 47 -17.20 3.63 -1.86
C PRO A 47 -17.09 4.91 -2.69
N ASP A 48 -15.99 5.04 -3.43
CA ASP A 48 -15.83 6.06 -4.45
C ASP A 48 -16.85 5.80 -5.57
N VAL A 49 -18.04 6.39 -5.39
CA VAL A 49 -19.18 6.23 -6.29
C VAL A 49 -18.85 6.73 -7.70
N LEU A 50 -17.91 7.68 -7.82
CA LEU A 50 -17.41 8.18 -9.09
C LEU A 50 -16.50 7.15 -9.77
N GLY A 51 -15.54 6.55 -9.04
CA GLY A 51 -14.71 5.46 -9.56
C GLY A 51 -15.53 4.26 -10.05
N ALA A 52 -16.59 3.90 -9.32
CA ALA A 52 -17.51 2.82 -9.71
C ALA A 52 -18.34 3.12 -10.98
N LEU A 53 -18.61 4.41 -11.27
CA LEU A 53 -19.37 4.84 -12.45
C LEU A 53 -18.51 5.01 -13.71
N ILE A 54 -17.22 5.31 -13.56
CA ILE A 54 -16.29 5.56 -14.68
C ILE A 54 -15.72 4.25 -15.26
N GLY A 55 -16.02 3.09 -14.64
CA GLY A 55 -15.64 1.78 -15.16
C GLY A 55 -14.13 1.54 -15.17
N THR A 56 -13.35 2.35 -14.45
CA THR A 56 -11.95 2.05 -14.19
C THR A 56 -11.90 0.76 -13.38
N THR A 57 -11.11 -0.21 -13.83
CA THR A 57 -10.85 -1.44 -13.08
C THR A 57 -10.37 -1.04 -11.70
N ALA A 58 -11.22 -1.23 -10.70
CA ALA A 58 -10.90 -0.89 -9.32
C ALA A 58 -9.58 -1.61 -8.95
N ALA A 59 -8.55 -0.83 -8.64
CA ALA A 59 -7.37 -1.36 -7.99
C ALA A 59 -7.81 -2.14 -6.74
N PRO A 60 -7.12 -3.24 -6.37
CA PRO A 60 -7.50 -4.03 -5.20
C PRO A 60 -7.63 -3.09 -3.99
N ALA A 61 -8.75 -3.17 -3.27
CA ALA A 61 -9.11 -2.24 -2.20
C ALA A 61 -7.99 -2.04 -1.15
N ALA A 62 -7.15 -3.06 -0.94
CA ALA A 62 -5.99 -3.01 -0.06
C ALA A 62 -4.88 -2.03 -0.53
N GLU A 63 -4.64 -1.89 -1.84
CA GLU A 63 -3.62 -0.96 -2.36
C GLU A 63 -4.12 0.50 -2.30
N VAL A 64 -5.43 0.72 -2.45
CA VAL A 64 -6.05 2.06 -2.34
C VAL A 64 -6.04 2.54 -0.89
N ASP A 65 -6.37 1.67 0.07
CA ASP A 65 -6.36 1.98 1.50
C ASP A 65 -4.94 2.31 2.00
N GLN A 66 -3.93 1.53 1.57
CA GLN A 66 -2.53 1.79 1.92
C GLN A 66 -2.04 3.14 1.35
N GLY A 67 -2.38 3.45 0.09
CA GLY A 67 -2.04 4.73 -0.53
C GLY A 67 -2.71 5.95 0.14
N GLN A 68 -3.94 5.81 0.63
CA GLN A 68 -4.62 6.87 1.40
C GLN A 68 -3.99 7.04 2.80
N GLN A 69 -3.65 5.94 3.48
CA GLN A 69 -2.96 5.98 4.78
C GLN A 69 -1.60 6.69 4.69
N ASP A 70 -0.82 6.39 3.66
CA ASP A 70 0.49 7.03 3.43
C ASP A 70 0.35 8.54 3.20
N ARG A 71 -0.70 8.99 2.49
CA ARG A 71 -1.00 10.41 2.31
C ARG A 71 -1.35 11.09 3.63
N LEU A 72 -2.21 10.48 4.45
CA LEU A 72 -2.56 11.02 5.77
C LEU A 72 -1.35 11.07 6.69
N TRP A 73 -0.50 10.05 6.67
CA TRP A 73 0.75 10.00 7.40
C TRP A 73 1.69 11.14 6.99
N ALA A 74 1.84 11.39 5.68
CA ALA A 74 2.66 12.48 5.16
C ALA A 74 2.14 13.87 5.57
N ILE A 75 0.82 14.06 5.58
CA ILE A 75 0.20 15.32 6.03
C ILE A 75 0.46 15.54 7.52
N LEU A 76 0.24 14.52 8.35
CA LEU A 76 0.43 14.58 9.81
C LEU A 76 1.88 14.85 10.22
N THR A 77 2.84 14.28 9.49
CA THR A 77 4.27 14.45 9.74
C THR A 77 4.85 15.71 9.08
N SER A 78 4.06 16.44 8.30
CA SER A 78 4.51 17.64 7.60
C SER A 78 4.94 18.77 8.55
N LYS A 79 5.96 19.52 8.14
CA LYS A 79 6.41 20.73 8.85
C LYS A 79 5.32 21.78 8.98
N MET A 80 4.42 21.88 7.98
CA MET A 80 3.27 22.78 8.01
C MET A 80 2.33 22.45 9.18
N MET A 81 1.96 21.18 9.35
CA MET A 81 1.10 20.74 10.44
C MET A 81 1.75 21.02 11.81
N GLN A 82 3.05 20.72 11.94
CA GLN A 82 3.81 20.98 13.16
C GLN A 82 3.89 22.48 13.49
N LEU A 83 4.09 23.35 12.50
CA LEU A 83 4.11 24.81 12.69
C LEU A 83 2.75 25.35 13.11
N ARG A 84 1.67 24.96 12.41
CA ARG A 84 0.30 25.35 12.79
C ARG A 84 -0.03 24.93 14.22
N MET A 85 0.37 23.72 14.61
CA MET A 85 0.17 23.22 15.97
C MET A 85 1.02 23.93 17.02
N ALA A 86 2.29 24.22 16.71
CA ALA A 86 3.14 24.99 17.60
C ALA A 86 2.60 26.41 17.83
N GLU A 87 1.99 27.02 16.80
CA GLU A 87 1.37 28.33 16.88
C GLU A 87 0.06 28.30 17.68
N ARG A 88 -0.86 27.37 17.36
CA ARG A 88 -2.16 27.22 18.05
C ARG A 88 -1.99 27.01 19.56
N PHE A 89 -0.97 26.26 19.98
CA PHE A 89 -0.69 26.00 21.41
C PHE A 89 0.36 26.95 22.02
N GLN A 90 0.85 27.93 21.25
CA GLN A 90 1.87 28.89 21.67
C GLN A 90 3.10 28.20 22.29
N LEU A 91 3.55 27.11 21.67
CA LEU A 91 4.64 26.28 22.22
C LEU A 91 5.95 27.06 22.34
N GLY A 92 6.20 28.01 21.43
CA GLY A 92 7.37 28.89 21.51
C GLY A 92 7.43 29.70 22.81
N SER A 93 6.31 30.26 23.27
CA SER A 93 6.27 31.01 24.53
C SER A 93 6.30 30.09 25.75
N ARG A 94 5.66 28.91 25.68
CA ARG A 94 5.65 27.93 26.77
C ARG A 94 7.00 27.28 27.03
N PHE A 95 7.78 27.05 25.98
CA PHE A 95 9.12 26.45 26.09
C PHE A 95 10.25 27.48 26.09
N GLY A 96 9.97 28.74 25.76
CA GLY A 96 10.99 29.80 25.69
C GLY A 96 11.93 29.66 24.49
N ILE A 97 11.44 29.07 23.40
CA ILE A 97 12.19 28.77 22.17
C ILE A 97 11.52 29.42 20.96
N SER A 98 12.23 29.48 19.83
CA SER A 98 11.63 29.99 18.60
C SER A 98 10.48 29.09 18.13
N ILE A 99 9.53 29.65 17.38
CA ILE A 99 8.38 28.88 16.87
C ILE A 99 8.80 27.72 15.96
N THR A 100 9.91 27.89 15.22
CA THR A 100 10.46 26.85 14.35
C THR A 100 11.06 25.71 15.15
N ASP A 101 11.78 26.02 16.23
CA ASP A 101 12.37 25.00 17.10
C ASP A 101 11.27 24.27 17.90
N ALA A 102 10.21 24.99 18.28
CA ALA A 102 9.03 24.41 18.92
C ALA A 102 8.30 23.41 18.01
N ALA A 103 8.23 23.68 16.70
CA ALA A 103 7.65 22.76 15.73
C ALA A 103 8.52 21.51 15.54
N GLU A 104 9.85 21.66 15.51
CA GLU A 104 10.78 20.53 15.43
C GLU A 104 10.71 19.64 16.69
N GLU A 105 10.64 20.26 17.87
CA GLU A 105 10.43 19.53 19.13
C GLU A 105 9.06 18.84 19.15
N LEU A 106 8.01 19.48 18.62
CA LEU A 106 6.71 18.82 18.48
C LEU A 106 6.78 17.60 17.55
N GLY A 107 7.54 17.67 16.47
CA GLY A 107 7.84 16.53 15.60
C GLY A 107 8.56 15.41 16.34
N SER A 108 9.56 15.73 17.18
CA SER A 108 10.30 14.74 17.97
C SER A 108 9.45 14.08 19.08
N MET A 109 8.49 14.83 19.62
CA MET A 109 7.54 14.35 20.63
C MET A 109 6.41 13.49 20.07
N THR A 110 6.13 13.60 18.77
CA THR A 110 4.96 12.95 18.12
C THR A 110 5.41 11.72 17.35
N LYS A 111 4.77 10.57 17.62
CA LYS A 111 4.97 9.33 16.88
C LYS A 111 3.65 8.91 16.23
N VAL A 112 3.68 8.73 14.91
CA VAL A 112 2.53 8.27 14.14
C VAL A 112 2.80 6.84 13.65
N GLU A 113 1.90 5.91 13.97
CA GLU A 113 2.00 4.49 13.59
C GLU A 113 0.72 4.05 12.84
N SER A 114 0.89 3.26 11.78
CA SER A 114 -0.25 2.62 11.08
C SER A 114 -0.76 1.44 11.90
N MET A 115 -2.09 1.33 12.01
CA MET A 115 -2.81 0.27 12.70
C MET A 115 -3.91 -0.28 11.79
N GLY A 116 -3.66 -1.40 11.09
CA GLY A 116 -4.68 -2.25 10.45
C GLY A 116 -5.92 -1.57 9.88
N GLY A 117 -5.75 -0.55 9.02
CA GLY A 117 -6.86 0.25 8.45
C GLY A 117 -6.99 1.68 8.98
N GLY A 118 -6.08 2.11 9.86
CA GLY A 118 -6.12 3.42 10.52
C GLY A 118 -4.75 3.93 10.97
N LEU A 119 -4.73 5.13 11.55
CA LEU A 119 -3.52 5.74 12.10
C LEU A 119 -3.68 5.99 13.60
N SER A 120 -2.60 5.81 14.34
CA SER A 120 -2.50 6.22 15.74
C SER A 120 -1.46 7.30 15.92
N ILE A 121 -1.84 8.36 16.65
CA ILE A 121 -1.02 9.53 16.91
C ILE A 121 -0.69 9.52 18.39
N THR A 122 0.57 9.29 18.74
CA THR A 122 1.04 9.28 20.13
C THR A 122 1.94 10.49 20.38
N VAL A 123 1.53 11.36 21.31
CA VAL A 123 2.30 12.55 21.70
C VAL A 123 2.93 12.32 23.07
N LYS A 124 4.25 12.53 23.18
CA LYS A 124 5.02 12.39 24.42
C LYS A 124 5.47 13.74 24.96
N CYS A 125 5.02 14.10 26.16
CA CYS A 125 5.44 15.35 26.81
C CYS A 125 6.15 15.07 28.13
N ARG A 126 7.08 15.95 28.49
CA ARG A 126 7.88 15.89 29.71
C ARG A 126 7.42 16.97 30.70
N GLY A 127 7.19 16.58 31.95
CA GLY A 127 6.78 17.49 33.02
C GLY A 127 7.47 17.23 34.35
N TYR A 128 7.83 18.30 35.07
CA TYR A 128 8.47 18.27 36.37
C TYR A 128 7.44 18.27 37.51
N ARG A 129 7.83 17.72 38.67
CA ARG A 129 7.02 17.86 39.90
C ARG A 129 7.13 19.26 40.49
N HIS A 130 8.33 19.83 40.43
CA HIS A 130 8.61 21.18 40.87
C HIS A 130 9.13 21.98 39.68
N PRO A 131 8.33 22.90 39.11
CA PRO A 131 8.73 23.70 37.95
C PRO A 131 10.00 24.53 38.19
N ALA A 132 10.29 24.89 39.45
CA ALA A 132 11.48 25.64 39.84
C ALA A 132 12.81 24.90 39.61
N ILE A 133 12.78 23.57 39.44
CA ILE A 133 13.97 22.73 39.21
C ILE A 133 14.02 22.29 37.72
N ALA A 134 13.17 22.89 36.87
CA ALA A 134 13.15 22.59 35.45
C ALA A 134 14.44 23.07 34.78
N MET A 135 15.20 22.13 34.24
CA MET A 135 16.41 22.43 33.47
C MET A 135 16.12 22.55 31.97
N TRP A 136 15.00 22.00 31.49
CA TRP A 136 14.70 21.86 30.05
C TRP A 136 13.33 22.42 29.68
N THR A 137 12.28 22.11 30.46
CA THR A 137 10.91 22.59 30.18
C THR A 137 10.21 23.00 31.47
N PRO A 138 9.63 24.21 31.58
CA PRO A 138 9.01 24.72 32.80
C PRO A 138 7.62 24.10 33.09
N LEU A 139 7.27 22.97 32.47
CA LEU A 139 5.94 22.38 32.58
C LEU A 139 5.76 21.59 33.88
N SER A 140 4.62 21.80 34.54
CA SER A 140 4.20 20.96 35.65
C SER A 140 3.76 19.57 35.16
N MET A 141 3.74 18.61 36.08
CA MET A 141 3.24 17.26 35.82
C MET A 141 1.79 17.22 35.35
N GLN A 142 0.93 18.11 35.86
CA GLN A 142 -0.48 18.16 35.46
C GLN A 142 -0.64 18.79 34.08
N ASP A 143 0.10 19.88 33.82
CA ASP A 143 0.06 20.57 32.53
C ASP A 143 0.62 19.70 31.41
N ALA A 144 1.71 18.96 31.67
CA ALA A 144 2.26 18.03 30.69
C ALA A 144 1.25 16.92 30.32
N ARG A 145 0.48 16.39 31.29
CA ARG A 145 -0.54 15.37 31.04
C ARG A 145 -1.70 15.90 30.21
N ARG A 146 -2.17 17.11 30.53
CA ARG A 146 -3.24 17.78 29.78
C ARG A 146 -2.78 18.11 28.37
N LEU A 147 -1.60 18.71 28.24
CA LEU A 147 -1.02 19.12 26.97
C LEU A 147 -0.86 17.93 26.00
N CYS A 148 -0.40 16.75 26.45
CA CYS A 148 -0.28 15.61 25.54
C CYS A 148 -1.62 15.15 24.98
N ALA A 149 -2.66 15.14 25.82
CA ALA A 149 -3.99 14.73 25.38
C ALA A 149 -4.62 15.78 24.45
N GLU A 150 -4.46 17.06 24.79
CA GLU A 150 -4.92 18.18 23.96
C GLU A 150 -4.21 18.21 22.60
N LEU A 151 -2.89 18.03 22.56
CA LEU A 151 -2.12 17.97 21.32
C LEU A 151 -2.55 16.79 20.43
N ALA A 152 -2.67 15.58 20.99
CA ALA A 152 -3.08 14.41 20.22
C ALA A 152 -4.49 14.55 19.63
N ASN A 153 -5.43 15.16 20.38
CA ASN A 153 -6.76 15.46 19.86
C ASN A 153 -6.75 16.61 18.84
N ALA A 154 -5.94 17.64 19.06
CA ALA A 154 -5.84 18.77 18.15
C ALA A 154 -5.22 18.39 16.79
N TYR A 155 -4.29 17.43 16.76
CA TYR A 155 -3.80 16.86 15.50
C TYR A 155 -4.92 16.30 14.64
N ILE A 156 -5.90 15.63 15.26
CA ILE A 156 -7.07 15.08 14.55
C ILE A 156 -7.97 16.22 14.07
N GLU A 157 -8.21 17.23 14.90
CA GLU A 157 -9.06 18.37 14.55
C GLU A 157 -8.47 19.21 13.40
N GLU A 158 -7.17 19.49 13.42
CA GLU A 158 -6.49 20.19 12.32
C GLU A 158 -6.45 19.35 11.05
N LEU A 159 -6.25 18.04 11.17
CA LEU A 159 -6.30 17.15 10.02
C LEU A 159 -7.69 17.17 9.38
N ASP A 160 -8.77 17.09 10.18
CA ASP A 160 -10.16 17.19 9.69
C ASP A 160 -10.39 18.53 8.98
N ALA A 161 -9.99 19.64 9.60
CA ALA A 161 -10.13 20.98 9.03
C ALA A 161 -9.35 21.14 7.71
N TYR A 162 -8.10 20.68 7.67
CA TYR A 162 -7.26 20.75 6.48
C TYR A 162 -7.81 19.89 5.34
N LEU A 163 -8.26 18.66 5.62
CA LEU A 163 -8.84 17.79 4.60
C LEU A 163 -10.17 18.33 4.09
N GLN A 164 -10.99 18.91 4.95
CA GLN A 164 -12.25 19.54 4.55
C GLN A 164 -12.00 20.78 3.67
N GLU A 165 -11.05 21.63 4.04
CA GLU A 165 -10.62 22.78 3.23
C GLU A 165 -10.15 22.33 1.84
N LEU A 166 -9.26 21.33 1.80
CA LEU A 166 -8.72 20.78 0.56
C LEU A 166 -9.80 20.13 -0.31
N ALA A 167 -10.74 19.39 0.29
CA ALA A 167 -11.84 18.76 -0.43
C ALA A 167 -12.79 19.79 -1.04
N VAL A 168 -13.13 20.86 -0.30
CA VAL A 168 -13.96 21.96 -0.79
C VAL A 168 -13.25 22.73 -1.90
N GLU A 169 -11.95 23.02 -1.74
CA GLU A 169 -11.15 23.71 -2.75
C GLU A 169 -11.06 22.91 -4.05
N HIS A 170 -10.72 21.61 -3.97
CA HIS A 170 -10.64 20.76 -5.15
C HIS A 170 -11.99 20.58 -5.85
N ALA A 171 -13.05 20.29 -5.08
CA ALA A 171 -14.39 20.11 -5.65
C ALA A 171 -14.92 21.42 -6.27
N GLY A 172 -14.72 22.56 -5.60
CA GLY A 172 -15.09 23.88 -6.12
C GLY A 172 -14.29 24.27 -7.36
N GLY A 173 -12.98 23.99 -7.38
CA GLY A 173 -12.12 24.21 -8.53
C GLY A 173 -12.52 23.35 -9.75
N ASN A 174 -12.84 22.06 -9.52
CA ASN A 174 -13.31 21.16 -10.56
C ASN A 174 -14.66 21.62 -11.15
N PHE A 175 -15.61 21.98 -10.28
CA PHE A 175 -16.89 22.53 -10.69
C PHE A 175 -16.72 23.79 -11.56
N ALA A 176 -15.94 24.77 -11.08
CA ALA A 176 -15.71 26.02 -11.80
C ALA A 176 -14.99 25.80 -13.15
N PHE A 177 -14.07 24.83 -13.21
CA PHE A 177 -13.39 24.45 -14.45
C PHE A 177 -14.37 23.88 -15.48
N ILE A 178 -15.23 22.92 -15.08
CA ILE A 178 -16.23 22.30 -15.95
C ILE A 178 -17.28 23.33 -16.40
N GLU A 179 -17.73 24.19 -15.50
CA GLU A 179 -18.68 25.27 -15.81
C GLU A 179 -18.10 26.25 -16.85
N LYS A 180 -16.83 26.65 -16.67
CA LYS A 180 -16.14 27.51 -17.65
C LYS A 180 -15.97 26.83 -19.00
N ALA A 181 -15.64 25.54 -19.02
CA ALA A 181 -15.53 24.77 -20.26
C ALA A 181 -16.88 24.66 -20.98
N LYS A 182 -17.96 24.38 -20.23
CA LYS A 182 -19.33 24.30 -20.75
C LYS A 182 -19.78 25.63 -21.35
N THR A 183 -19.61 26.73 -20.64
CA THR A 183 -20.03 28.06 -21.11
C THR A 183 -19.28 28.51 -22.36
N GLY A 184 -17.98 28.24 -22.46
CA GLY A 184 -17.22 28.48 -23.68
C GLY A 184 -17.75 27.65 -24.86
N LEU A 185 -18.05 26.37 -24.65
CA LEU A 185 -18.59 25.50 -25.68
C LEU A 185 -20.01 25.88 -26.12
N GLU A 186 -20.85 26.35 -25.20
CA GLU A 186 -22.19 26.87 -25.53
C GLU A 186 -22.12 28.12 -26.42
N GLN A 187 -21.11 28.98 -26.22
CA GLN A 187 -20.88 30.12 -27.10
C GLN A 187 -20.45 29.66 -28.49
N GLU A 188 -19.50 28.72 -28.59
CA GLU A 188 -19.09 28.19 -29.89
C GLU A 188 -20.23 27.46 -30.63
N LEU A 189 -21.12 26.77 -29.89
CA LEU A 189 -22.31 26.14 -30.45
C LEU A 189 -23.27 27.20 -31.00
N THR A 190 -23.53 28.26 -30.25
CA THR A 190 -24.38 29.38 -30.68
C THR A 190 -23.82 30.03 -31.95
N ASP A 191 -22.51 30.30 -32.00
CA ASP A 191 -21.84 30.84 -33.20
C ASP A 191 -21.98 29.91 -34.42
N ALA A 192 -21.89 28.59 -34.21
CA ALA A 192 -22.06 27.59 -35.27
C ALA A 192 -23.51 27.56 -35.78
N GLU A 193 -24.49 27.68 -34.88
CA GLU A 193 -25.92 27.75 -35.19
C GLU A 193 -26.27 29.01 -35.98
N GLU A 194 -25.76 30.17 -35.58
CA GLU A 194 -25.96 31.42 -36.31
C GLU A 194 -25.37 31.38 -37.73
N ARG A 195 -24.16 30.81 -37.89
CA ARG A 195 -23.55 30.63 -39.22
C ARG A 195 -24.36 29.67 -40.09
N LEU A 196 -24.91 28.61 -39.51
CA LEU A 196 -25.81 27.70 -40.21
C LEU A 196 -27.09 28.41 -40.66
N GLU A 197 -27.69 29.24 -39.81
CA GLU A 197 -28.88 30.03 -40.14
C GLU A 197 -28.61 31.06 -41.24
N GLN A 198 -27.47 31.74 -41.19
CA GLN A 198 -27.05 32.68 -42.23
C GLN A 198 -26.88 31.99 -43.59
N LEU A 199 -26.24 30.81 -43.62
CA LEU A 199 -26.11 30.02 -44.84
C LEU A 199 -27.46 29.54 -45.37
N GLN A 200 -28.38 29.12 -44.50
CA GLN A 200 -29.74 28.72 -44.92
C GLN A 200 -30.51 29.90 -45.54
N THR A 201 -30.41 31.08 -44.93
CA THR A 201 -31.12 32.29 -45.36
C THR A 201 -30.54 32.85 -46.66
N GLN A 202 -29.21 32.89 -46.79
CA GLN A 202 -28.54 33.51 -47.94
C GLN A 202 -28.75 32.74 -49.26
N PHE A 203 -28.90 31.42 -49.18
CA PHE A 203 -28.97 30.57 -50.36
C PHE A 203 -30.39 30.07 -50.68
N GLU A 204 -31.44 30.51 -49.96
CA GLU A 204 -32.83 30.05 -50.15
C GLU A 204 -32.91 28.50 -50.25
N LEU A 205 -32.10 27.79 -49.46
CA LEU A 205 -32.13 26.32 -49.36
C LEU A 205 -33.40 25.90 -48.58
N LEU A 206 -34.58 26.05 -49.20
CA LEU A 206 -35.85 25.63 -48.60
C LEU A 206 -36.02 24.11 -48.55
N ASP A 207 -35.22 23.35 -49.29
CA ASP A 207 -35.00 21.93 -49.00
C ASP A 207 -33.59 21.79 -48.44
N PRO A 208 -33.41 21.37 -47.17
CA PRO A 208 -32.09 21.01 -46.70
C PRO A 208 -31.56 19.96 -47.66
N ASP A 209 -30.37 20.21 -48.23
CA ASP A 209 -29.79 19.40 -49.30
C ASP A 209 -29.70 17.94 -48.78
N GLU A 210 -30.75 17.14 -49.00
CA GLU A 210 -30.97 15.86 -48.29
C GLU A 210 -29.80 14.91 -48.53
N LYS A 211 -29.13 15.12 -49.67
CA LYS A 211 -27.91 14.44 -50.06
C LYS A 211 -26.74 14.79 -49.14
N ALA A 212 -26.56 16.05 -48.78
CA ALA A 212 -25.53 16.49 -47.84
C ALA A 212 -25.81 15.97 -46.42
N LEU A 213 -27.06 16.06 -45.94
CA LEU A 213 -27.46 15.50 -44.64
C LEU A 213 -27.23 13.99 -44.58
N ARG A 214 -27.65 13.25 -45.62
CA ARG A 214 -27.40 11.80 -45.71
C ARG A 214 -25.91 11.45 -45.70
N VAL A 215 -25.04 12.28 -46.30
CA VAL A 215 -23.59 12.08 -46.24
C VAL A 215 -23.06 12.35 -44.83
N VAL A 216 -23.53 13.40 -44.15
CA VAL A 216 -23.18 13.69 -42.74
C VAL A 216 -23.59 12.54 -41.82
N ASP A 217 -24.82 12.03 -41.96
CA ASP A 217 -25.32 10.90 -41.18
C ASP A 217 -24.51 9.62 -41.43
N ARG A 218 -24.16 9.35 -42.68
CA ARG A 218 -23.27 8.23 -43.04
C ARG A 218 -21.89 8.37 -42.42
N ILE A 219 -21.31 9.58 -42.43
CA ILE A 219 -20.02 9.84 -41.78
C ILE A 219 -20.15 9.60 -40.28
N LYS A 220 -21.16 10.19 -39.62
CA LYS A 220 -21.39 10.05 -38.19
C LYS A 220 -21.54 8.58 -37.77
N ALA A 221 -22.38 7.82 -38.46
CA ALA A 221 -22.58 6.39 -38.19
C ALA A 221 -21.30 5.57 -38.45
N ALA A 222 -20.54 5.88 -39.50
CA ALA A 222 -19.28 5.21 -39.81
C ALA A 222 -18.18 5.55 -38.79
N GLU A 223 -18.11 6.80 -38.32
CA GLU A 223 -17.15 7.24 -37.29
C GLU A 223 -17.46 6.56 -35.94
N GLN A 224 -18.73 6.49 -35.54
CA GLN A 224 -19.16 5.77 -34.33
C GLN A 224 -18.81 4.29 -34.41
N ALA A 225 -19.19 3.62 -35.50
CA ALA A 225 -18.89 2.20 -35.68
C ALA A 225 -17.37 1.92 -35.78
N TYR A 226 -16.60 2.85 -36.36
CA TYR A 226 -15.13 2.76 -36.38
C TYR A 226 -14.54 2.92 -34.97
N ALA A 227 -15.03 3.88 -34.17
CA ALA A 227 -14.58 4.10 -32.81
C ALA A 227 -14.85 2.87 -31.93
N GLU A 228 -16.06 2.32 -32.00
CA GLU A 228 -16.44 1.08 -31.29
C GLU A 228 -15.56 -0.11 -31.72
N ALA A 229 -15.36 -0.29 -33.04
CA ALA A 229 -14.52 -1.36 -33.56
C ALA A 229 -13.03 -1.18 -33.18
N SER A 230 -12.54 0.06 -33.09
CA SER A 230 -11.18 0.32 -32.62
C SER A 230 -11.03 0.01 -31.15
N ALA A 231 -11.97 0.46 -30.30
CA ALA A 231 -11.95 0.15 -28.87
C ALA A 231 -11.97 -1.37 -28.62
N ALA A 232 -12.83 -2.10 -29.32
CA ALA A 232 -12.87 -3.57 -29.24
C ALA A 232 -11.55 -4.23 -29.70
N ALA A 233 -10.88 -3.66 -30.72
CA ALA A 233 -9.57 -4.15 -31.15
C ALA A 233 -8.49 -3.91 -30.08
N ASP A 234 -8.49 -2.74 -29.45
CA ASP A 234 -7.51 -2.37 -28.42
C ASP A 234 -7.71 -3.19 -27.11
N GLU A 235 -8.97 -3.46 -26.74
CA GLU A 235 -9.32 -4.31 -25.60
C GLU A 235 -8.89 -5.77 -25.82
N THR A 236 -9.22 -6.34 -26.98
CA THR A 236 -8.84 -7.71 -27.32
C THR A 236 -7.32 -7.85 -27.48
N ALA A 237 -6.63 -6.83 -27.99
CA ALA A 237 -5.18 -6.78 -28.05
C ALA A 237 -4.54 -6.80 -26.65
N SER A 238 -5.06 -5.99 -25.74
CA SER A 238 -4.60 -5.92 -24.35
C SER A 238 -4.81 -7.26 -23.64
N SER A 239 -6.03 -7.82 -23.74
CA SER A 239 -6.38 -9.13 -23.16
C SER A 239 -5.49 -10.25 -23.72
N LEU A 240 -5.23 -10.24 -25.03
CA LEU A 240 -4.33 -11.17 -25.68
C LEU A 240 -2.87 -11.02 -25.19
N GLY A 241 -2.42 -9.79 -24.96
CA GLY A 241 -1.11 -9.50 -24.36
C GLY A 241 -0.95 -10.12 -22.98
N SER A 242 -1.95 -9.93 -22.11
CA SER A 242 -2.03 -10.50 -20.76
C SER A 242 -2.01 -12.03 -20.80
N ALA A 243 -2.86 -12.65 -21.64
CA ALA A 243 -2.95 -14.10 -21.76
C ALA A 243 -1.64 -14.72 -22.29
N ARG A 244 -0.97 -14.05 -23.24
CA ARG A 244 0.36 -14.48 -23.73
C ARG A 244 1.44 -14.36 -22.68
N ALA A 245 1.40 -13.32 -21.83
CA ALA A 245 2.34 -13.18 -20.72
C ALA A 245 2.15 -14.32 -19.70
N GLN A 246 0.91 -14.65 -19.36
CA GLN A 246 0.58 -15.78 -18.49
C GLN A 246 1.05 -17.11 -19.09
N LEU A 247 0.80 -17.35 -20.38
CA LEU A 247 1.24 -18.57 -21.07
C LEU A 247 2.77 -18.77 -21.04
N ARG A 248 3.55 -17.67 -21.03
CA ARG A 248 5.02 -17.74 -20.90
C ARG A 248 5.49 -18.12 -19.50
N SER A 249 4.68 -17.85 -18.47
CA SER A 249 5.01 -18.17 -17.07
C SER A 249 4.62 -19.58 -16.64
N VAL A 250 3.77 -20.27 -17.42
CA VAL A 250 3.28 -21.61 -17.11
C VAL A 250 4.05 -22.65 -17.94
N ASP A 251 4.65 -23.62 -17.26
CA ASP A 251 5.36 -24.71 -17.94
C ASP A 251 4.38 -25.65 -18.66
N ALA A 252 4.77 -26.10 -19.86
CA ALA A 252 3.96 -26.98 -20.71
C ALA A 252 3.84 -28.41 -20.15
N LEU A 253 4.78 -28.83 -19.31
CA LEU A 253 4.84 -30.18 -18.75
C LEU A 253 4.53 -30.17 -17.26
N ARG A 254 3.72 -31.14 -16.81
CA ARG A 254 3.39 -31.29 -15.39
C ARG A 254 4.53 -32.04 -14.67
N VAL A 255 5.23 -31.38 -13.75
CA VAL A 255 6.07 -32.07 -12.76
C VAL A 255 5.14 -32.64 -11.69
N SER A 256 4.75 -33.90 -11.84
CA SER A 256 3.75 -34.51 -10.95
C SER A 256 4.29 -34.77 -9.53
N GLN A 257 3.42 -34.59 -8.52
CA GLN A 257 3.60 -35.04 -7.13
C GLN A 257 3.91 -36.55 -6.98
N VAL A 258 3.89 -37.34 -8.06
CA VAL A 258 4.31 -38.74 -8.07
C VAL A 258 5.81 -38.88 -7.78
N VAL A 259 6.62 -37.85 -8.08
CA VAL A 259 8.04 -37.82 -7.69
C VAL A 259 8.16 -37.99 -6.19
N GLU A 260 7.36 -37.25 -5.42
CA GLU A 260 7.39 -37.26 -3.96
C GLU A 260 6.88 -38.58 -3.38
N GLN A 261 5.91 -39.22 -4.02
CA GLN A 261 5.36 -40.51 -3.56
C GLN A 261 6.22 -41.73 -3.93
N ARG A 262 7.00 -41.68 -5.02
CA ARG A 262 7.93 -42.78 -5.39
C ARG A 262 9.35 -42.57 -4.88
N ASN A 263 9.72 -41.35 -4.48
CA ASN A 263 10.95 -41.05 -3.73
C ASN A 263 11.13 -41.93 -2.48
N PRO A 264 10.13 -42.17 -1.60
CA PRO A 264 10.30 -43.04 -0.44
C PRO A 264 10.55 -44.52 -0.81
N VAL A 265 9.97 -45.04 -1.89
CA VAL A 265 10.20 -46.43 -2.32
C VAL A 265 11.62 -46.59 -2.89
N ILE A 266 12.10 -45.61 -3.66
CA ILE A 266 13.48 -45.58 -4.14
C ILE A 266 14.44 -45.50 -2.95
N ASN A 267 14.21 -44.60 -1.99
CA ASN A 267 15.02 -44.48 -0.78
C ASN A 267 15.00 -45.76 0.07
N GLN A 268 13.86 -46.45 0.16
CA GLN A 268 13.74 -47.75 0.84
C GLN A 268 14.57 -48.84 0.14
N LEU A 269 14.54 -48.91 -1.20
CA LEU A 269 15.34 -49.87 -1.96
C LEU A 269 16.84 -49.56 -1.89
N GLU A 270 17.22 -48.28 -1.91
CA GLU A 270 18.61 -47.84 -1.73
C GLU A 270 19.12 -48.16 -0.32
N ALA A 271 18.32 -47.94 0.72
CA ALA A 271 18.65 -48.31 2.09
C ALA A 271 18.83 -49.83 2.23
N LYS A 272 17.92 -50.62 1.64
CA LYS A 272 18.03 -52.09 1.61
C LYS A 272 19.26 -52.58 0.85
N LEU A 273 19.61 -51.92 -0.25
CA LEU A 273 20.82 -52.21 -1.01
C LEU A 273 22.08 -51.92 -0.18
N ALA A 274 22.10 -50.81 0.55
CA ALA A 274 23.20 -50.44 1.44
C ALA A 274 23.35 -51.44 2.62
N GLU A 275 22.24 -51.88 3.20
CA GLU A 275 22.20 -52.93 4.24
C GLU A 275 22.78 -54.26 3.72
N LEU A 276 22.27 -54.75 2.58
CA LEU A 276 22.75 -56.00 1.96
C LEU A 276 24.23 -55.94 1.59
N ARG A 277 24.71 -54.80 1.09
CA ARG A 277 26.15 -54.59 0.80
C ARG A 277 26.99 -54.59 2.07
N THR A 278 26.47 -54.03 3.17
CA THR A 278 27.14 -54.05 4.48
C THR A 278 27.20 -55.47 5.02
N ASP A 279 26.10 -56.22 4.97
CA ASP A 279 26.04 -57.63 5.37
C ASP A 279 27.01 -58.47 4.57
N MET A 280 27.06 -58.30 3.25
CA MET A 280 28.03 -58.98 2.39
C MET A 280 29.47 -58.68 2.84
N ALA A 281 29.80 -57.42 3.11
CA ALA A 281 31.12 -57.02 3.57
C ALA A 281 31.48 -57.65 4.93
N THR A 282 30.53 -57.76 5.87
CA THR A 282 30.76 -58.44 7.15
C THR A 282 31.01 -59.94 6.99
N GLN A 283 30.26 -60.61 6.11
CA GLN A 283 30.45 -62.05 5.85
C GLN A 283 31.83 -62.32 5.21
N ILE A 284 32.27 -61.46 4.29
CA ILE A 284 33.60 -61.54 3.70
C ILE A 284 34.68 -61.28 4.75
N ALA A 285 34.50 -60.28 5.62
CA ALA A 285 35.43 -59.96 6.71
C ALA A 285 35.54 -61.09 7.75
N ALA A 286 34.48 -61.87 7.95
CA ALA A 286 34.49 -63.07 8.80
C ALA A 286 35.25 -64.28 8.19
N GLY A 287 35.96 -64.08 7.07
CA GLY A 287 36.78 -65.09 6.41
C GLY A 287 36.01 -65.99 5.43
N LYS A 288 34.74 -65.68 5.13
CA LYS A 288 33.96 -66.41 4.13
C LYS A 288 34.37 -65.94 2.72
N THR A 289 34.89 -66.86 1.91
CA THR A 289 35.18 -66.59 0.49
C THR A 289 33.90 -66.38 -0.31
N THR A 290 34.02 -65.70 -1.47
CA THR A 290 32.92 -65.38 -2.39
C THR A 290 32.14 -66.59 -2.93
N GLN A 291 32.65 -67.82 -2.77
CA GLN A 291 31.97 -69.06 -3.14
C GLN A 291 31.08 -69.67 -2.05
N ASN A 292 31.07 -69.10 -0.83
CA ASN A 292 30.19 -69.60 0.23
C ASN A 292 28.73 -69.29 -0.09
N ARG A 293 27.86 -70.28 0.16
CA ARG A 293 26.42 -70.23 -0.12
C ARG A 293 25.77 -68.95 0.42
N ASP A 294 26.16 -68.50 1.61
CA ASP A 294 25.60 -67.31 2.25
C ASP A 294 25.95 -66.02 1.47
N VAL A 295 27.18 -65.88 0.99
CA VAL A 295 27.64 -64.71 0.22
C VAL A 295 26.99 -64.70 -1.16
N ALA A 296 26.84 -65.88 -1.78
CA ALA A 296 26.14 -66.02 -3.06
C ALA A 296 24.65 -65.65 -2.95
N GLN A 297 23.98 -65.98 -1.84
CA GLN A 297 22.60 -65.59 -1.60
C GLN A 297 22.43 -64.07 -1.45
N ILE A 298 23.35 -63.41 -0.73
CA ILE A 298 23.34 -61.94 -0.58
C ILE A 298 23.60 -61.27 -1.94
N GLN A 299 24.53 -61.79 -2.75
CA GLN A 299 24.79 -61.26 -4.09
C GLN A 299 23.55 -61.31 -4.99
N VAL A 300 22.84 -62.43 -5.01
CA VAL A 300 21.59 -62.56 -5.79
C VAL A 300 20.53 -61.55 -5.31
N ALA A 301 20.45 -61.29 -4.01
CA ALA A 301 19.53 -60.29 -3.45
C ALA A 301 19.94 -58.86 -3.85
N ILE A 302 21.23 -58.54 -3.86
CA ILE A 302 21.76 -57.26 -4.36
C ILE A 302 21.38 -57.07 -5.83
N ASP A 303 21.64 -58.08 -6.67
CA ASP A 303 21.34 -58.03 -8.10
C ASP A 303 19.84 -57.89 -8.39
N ASP A 304 18.98 -58.43 -7.52
CA ASP A 304 17.53 -58.26 -7.62
C ASP A 304 17.09 -56.84 -7.27
N VAL A 305 17.58 -56.30 -6.14
CA VAL A 305 17.27 -54.92 -5.72
C VAL A 305 17.78 -53.90 -6.73
N GLU A 306 18.98 -54.10 -7.30
CA GLU A 306 19.53 -53.24 -8.36
C GLU A 306 18.67 -53.28 -9.64
N ARG A 307 18.17 -54.46 -10.03
CA ARG A 307 17.24 -54.60 -11.16
C ARG A 307 15.92 -53.88 -10.90
N GLN A 308 15.36 -54.01 -9.69
CA GLN A 308 14.13 -53.33 -9.29
C GLN A 308 14.30 -51.80 -9.32
N LEU A 309 15.41 -51.28 -8.79
CA LEU A 309 15.75 -49.86 -8.86
C LEU A 309 15.84 -49.37 -10.30
N LYS A 310 16.55 -50.10 -11.17
CA LYS A 310 16.69 -49.72 -12.58
C LYS A 310 15.36 -49.72 -13.33
N ALA A 311 14.50 -50.70 -13.09
CA ALA A 311 13.16 -50.78 -13.69
C ALA A 311 12.26 -49.63 -13.22
N LEU A 312 12.23 -49.37 -11.91
CA LEU A 312 11.43 -48.28 -11.33
C LEU A 312 11.88 -46.91 -11.86
N GLN A 313 13.20 -46.68 -11.97
CA GLN A 313 13.75 -45.46 -12.56
C GLN A 313 13.40 -45.30 -14.05
N GLN A 314 13.35 -46.39 -14.82
CA GLN A 314 12.94 -46.34 -16.23
C GLN A 314 11.46 -46.04 -16.40
N GLU A 315 10.60 -46.61 -15.54
CA GLU A 315 9.16 -46.36 -15.57
C GLU A 315 8.84 -44.90 -15.20
N VAL A 316 9.47 -44.41 -14.13
CA VAL A 316 9.38 -43.02 -13.69
C VAL A 316 9.79 -42.06 -14.82
N ARG A 317 10.89 -42.34 -15.54
CA ARG A 317 11.32 -41.55 -16.72
C ARG A 317 10.31 -41.52 -17.86
N LYS A 318 9.60 -42.62 -18.13
CA LYS A 318 8.59 -42.69 -19.19
C LYS A 318 7.31 -41.95 -18.81
N GLU A 319 6.88 -42.05 -17.55
CA GLU A 319 5.68 -41.41 -17.03
C GLU A 319 5.83 -39.86 -16.99
N PHE A 320 7.04 -39.36 -16.69
CA PHE A 320 7.36 -37.92 -16.79
C PHE A 320 7.19 -37.34 -18.20
N ALA A 321 7.42 -38.14 -19.24
CA ALA A 321 7.38 -37.66 -20.61
C ALA A 321 5.94 -37.48 -21.15
N GLN A 322 4.90 -37.94 -20.43
CA GLN A 322 3.56 -38.09 -20.99
C GLN A 322 2.47 -37.18 -20.41
N SER A 323 2.66 -36.51 -19.27
CA SER A 323 1.58 -35.67 -18.71
C SER A 323 1.73 -34.19 -19.08
N SER A 324 0.97 -33.74 -20.08
CA SER A 324 0.75 -32.32 -20.39
C SER A 324 0.11 -31.57 -19.22
N ASN A 325 0.41 -30.29 -19.08
CA ASN A 325 -0.17 -29.43 -18.06
C ASN A 325 -1.55 -28.89 -18.50
N PRO A 326 -2.67 -29.24 -17.83
CA PRO A 326 -4.01 -28.76 -18.23
C PRO A 326 -4.16 -27.24 -18.10
N ALA A 327 -3.41 -26.59 -17.22
CA ALA A 327 -3.42 -25.13 -17.10
C ALA A 327 -2.74 -24.46 -18.31
N TYR A 328 -1.69 -25.09 -18.85
CA TYR A 328 -1.04 -24.65 -20.08
C TYR A 328 -1.99 -24.80 -21.27
N ASP A 329 -2.61 -25.98 -21.42
CA ASP A 329 -3.55 -26.25 -22.51
C ASP A 329 -4.75 -25.29 -22.48
N GLY A 330 -5.28 -25.00 -21.28
CA GLY A 330 -6.32 -23.98 -21.09
C GLY A 330 -5.88 -22.59 -21.56
N LEU A 331 -4.69 -22.13 -21.16
CA LEU A 331 -4.16 -20.84 -21.61
C LEU A 331 -3.91 -20.79 -23.12
N VAL A 332 -3.47 -21.89 -23.74
CA VAL A 332 -3.35 -21.99 -25.20
C VAL A 332 -4.72 -21.77 -25.86
N THR A 333 -5.77 -22.43 -25.37
CA THR A 333 -7.13 -22.23 -25.93
C THR A 333 -7.59 -20.78 -25.79
N THR A 334 -7.42 -20.16 -24.62
CA THR A 334 -7.78 -18.76 -24.40
C THR A 334 -7.00 -17.81 -25.31
N VAL A 335 -5.69 -18.03 -25.48
CA VAL A 335 -4.87 -17.23 -26.41
C VAL A 335 -5.38 -17.38 -27.85
N THR A 336 -5.73 -18.60 -28.28
CA THR A 336 -6.25 -18.82 -29.64
C THR A 336 -7.61 -18.14 -29.85
N GLU A 337 -8.52 -18.20 -28.87
CA GLU A 337 -9.81 -17.51 -28.93
C GLU A 337 -9.64 -15.99 -28.99
N LEU A 338 -8.79 -15.42 -28.14
CA LEU A 338 -8.49 -13.99 -28.14
C LEU A 338 -7.80 -13.54 -29.45
N GLN A 339 -6.96 -14.39 -30.05
CA GLN A 339 -6.37 -14.11 -31.36
C GLN A 339 -7.43 -14.03 -32.47
N ILE A 340 -8.37 -14.97 -32.50
CA ILE A 340 -9.48 -14.97 -33.46
C ILE A 340 -10.35 -13.74 -33.23
N GLY A 341 -10.68 -13.44 -31.97
CA GLY A 341 -11.44 -12.25 -31.57
C GLY A 341 -10.77 -10.95 -32.04
N HIS A 342 -9.47 -10.80 -31.78
CA HIS A 342 -8.68 -9.64 -32.20
C HIS A 342 -8.62 -9.50 -33.72
N ALA A 343 -8.40 -10.60 -34.46
CA ALA A 343 -8.43 -10.57 -35.93
C ALA A 343 -9.81 -10.16 -36.47
N GLY A 344 -10.89 -10.64 -35.84
CA GLY A 344 -12.26 -10.23 -36.15
C GLY A 344 -12.52 -8.75 -35.86
N ALA A 345 -12.02 -8.22 -34.75
CA ALA A 345 -12.12 -6.81 -34.39
C ALA A 345 -11.34 -5.91 -35.38
N LEU A 346 -10.12 -6.30 -35.76
CA LEU A 346 -9.35 -5.60 -36.79
C LEU A 346 -10.04 -5.60 -38.15
N ALA A 347 -10.67 -6.71 -38.54
CA ALA A 347 -11.43 -6.78 -39.79
C ALA A 347 -12.63 -5.81 -39.77
N ARG A 348 -13.35 -5.71 -38.65
CA ARG A 348 -14.43 -4.71 -38.48
C ARG A 348 -13.89 -3.28 -38.53
N LYS A 349 -12.78 -2.99 -37.82
CA LYS A 349 -12.12 -1.69 -37.85
C LYS A 349 -11.74 -1.29 -39.29
N ALA A 350 -11.13 -2.20 -40.05
CA ALA A 350 -10.77 -1.95 -41.45
C ALA A 350 -12.00 -1.71 -42.35
N LYS A 351 -13.09 -2.48 -42.14
CA LYS A 351 -14.36 -2.29 -42.85
C LYS A 351 -14.93 -0.89 -42.61
N TYR A 352 -15.03 -0.45 -41.35
CA TYR A 352 -15.58 0.87 -41.04
C TYR A 352 -14.65 2.00 -41.47
N ALA A 353 -13.33 1.80 -41.46
CA ALA A 353 -12.38 2.75 -42.04
C ALA A 353 -12.62 2.96 -43.55
N ALA A 354 -12.88 1.88 -44.29
CA ALA A 354 -13.21 1.97 -45.72
C ALA A 354 -14.52 2.73 -45.96
N LEU A 355 -15.58 2.43 -45.20
CA LEU A 355 -16.86 3.15 -45.27
C LEU A 355 -16.71 4.64 -44.93
N LEU A 356 -15.87 4.96 -43.96
CA LEU A 356 -15.59 6.34 -43.58
C LEU A 356 -14.86 7.10 -44.69
N ASN A 357 -13.86 6.47 -45.32
CA ASN A 357 -13.14 7.06 -46.45
C ASN A 357 -14.06 7.27 -47.66
N GLU A 358 -14.95 6.32 -47.95
CA GLU A 358 -15.97 6.46 -49.00
C GLU A 358 -16.91 7.64 -48.73
N ALA A 359 -17.42 7.75 -47.50
CA ALA A 359 -18.33 8.83 -47.11
C ALA A 359 -17.64 10.21 -47.15
N ARG A 360 -16.36 10.29 -46.77
CA ARG A 360 -15.54 11.53 -46.90
C ARG A 360 -15.25 11.91 -48.35
N GLY A 361 -15.08 10.91 -49.23
CA GLY A 361 -15.00 11.14 -50.67
C GLY A 361 -16.29 11.73 -51.21
N ALA A 362 -17.44 11.13 -50.88
CA ALA A 362 -18.75 11.63 -51.27
C ALA A 362 -19.03 13.05 -50.75
N LEU A 363 -18.51 13.42 -49.57
CA LEU A 363 -18.58 14.79 -49.05
C LEU A 363 -17.77 15.77 -49.91
N SER A 364 -16.60 15.35 -50.38
CA SER A 364 -15.71 16.20 -51.20
C SER A 364 -16.30 16.46 -52.59
N ASP A 365 -17.08 15.53 -53.12
CA ASP A 365 -17.79 15.64 -54.40
C ASP A 365 -19.02 16.58 -54.35
N LEU A 366 -19.45 17.02 -53.15
CA LEU A 366 -20.56 17.96 -53.02
C LEU A 366 -20.16 19.39 -53.45
N PRO A 367 -21.14 20.21 -53.90
CA PRO A 367 -20.92 21.63 -54.15
C PRO A 367 -20.34 22.35 -52.93
N PRO A 368 -19.56 23.45 -53.12
CA PRO A 368 -18.89 24.15 -52.02
C PRO A 368 -19.81 24.54 -50.86
N VAL A 369 -21.01 25.07 -51.17
CA VAL A 369 -22.01 25.49 -50.18
C VAL A 369 -22.55 24.29 -49.37
N ALA A 370 -22.86 23.18 -50.04
CA ALA A 370 -23.33 21.96 -49.40
C ALA A 370 -22.26 21.31 -48.50
N ARG A 371 -20.97 21.44 -48.87
CA ARG A 371 -19.85 21.01 -48.02
C ARG A 371 -19.73 21.88 -46.78
N GLU A 372 -19.80 23.19 -46.94
CA GLU A 372 -19.72 24.13 -45.82
C GLU A 372 -20.85 23.89 -44.82
N TYR A 373 -22.09 23.75 -45.32
CA TYR A 373 -23.25 23.36 -44.52
C TYR A 373 -23.00 22.03 -43.77
N ALA A 374 -22.56 20.99 -44.47
CA ALA A 374 -22.27 19.69 -43.86
C ALA A 374 -21.18 19.76 -42.79
N THR A 375 -20.14 20.58 -42.99
CA THR A 375 -19.06 20.77 -42.01
C THR A 375 -19.54 21.49 -40.76
N LEU A 376 -20.31 22.57 -40.92
CA LEU A 376 -20.89 23.33 -39.80
C LEU A 376 -21.92 22.49 -39.05
N LYS A 377 -22.75 21.72 -39.76
CA LYS A 377 -23.73 20.82 -39.14
C LYS A 377 -23.05 19.74 -38.30
N ARG A 378 -21.93 19.19 -38.78
CA ARG A 378 -21.11 18.26 -38.00
C ARG A 378 -20.49 18.92 -36.77
N GLN A 379 -20.04 20.17 -36.88
CA GLN A 379 -19.51 20.93 -35.75
C GLN A 379 -20.59 21.18 -34.69
N GLN A 380 -21.77 21.65 -35.11
CA GLN A 380 -22.94 21.83 -34.23
C GLN A 380 -23.29 20.54 -33.49
N ASP A 381 -23.42 19.42 -34.22
CA ASP A 381 -23.76 18.12 -33.63
C ASP A 381 -22.70 17.66 -32.61
N ALA A 382 -21.41 17.87 -32.90
CA ALA A 382 -20.31 17.51 -32.00
C ALA A 382 -20.29 18.40 -30.75
N GLN A 383 -20.44 19.71 -30.91
CA GLN A 383 -20.50 20.65 -29.80
C GLN A 383 -21.72 20.39 -28.92
N ALA A 384 -22.90 20.14 -29.50
CA ALA A 384 -24.11 19.79 -28.76
C ALA A 384 -23.95 18.52 -27.92
N ALA A 385 -23.32 17.47 -28.49
CA ALA A 385 -23.02 16.25 -27.75
C ALA A 385 -22.06 16.51 -26.57
N LEU A 386 -21.00 17.28 -26.79
CA LEU A 386 -20.05 17.65 -25.76
C LEU A 386 -20.67 18.53 -24.66
N VAL A 387 -21.56 19.47 -25.00
CA VAL A 387 -22.32 20.26 -24.01
C VAL A 387 -23.21 19.34 -23.16
N ALA A 388 -23.88 18.37 -23.77
CA ALA A 388 -24.71 17.41 -23.03
C ALA A 388 -23.88 16.58 -22.05
N ASP A 389 -22.70 16.12 -22.46
CA ASP A 389 -21.80 15.35 -21.59
C ASP A 389 -21.17 16.22 -20.49
N LEU A 390 -20.76 17.46 -20.81
CA LEU A 390 -20.29 18.41 -19.81
C LEU A 390 -21.39 18.75 -18.80
N THR A 391 -22.65 18.85 -19.23
CA THR A 391 -23.80 19.07 -18.34
C THR A 391 -23.97 17.92 -17.34
N LYS A 392 -23.84 16.66 -17.80
CA LYS A 392 -23.83 15.50 -16.90
C LYS A 392 -22.65 15.56 -15.94
N SER A 393 -21.45 15.88 -16.43
CA SER A 393 -20.25 15.99 -15.60
C SER A 393 -20.35 17.11 -14.56
N LEU A 394 -21.00 18.23 -14.90
CA LEU A 394 -21.26 19.35 -14.00
C LEU A 394 -22.23 18.93 -12.89
N ALA A 395 -23.31 18.22 -13.23
CA ALA A 395 -24.23 17.68 -12.23
C ALA A 395 -23.50 16.74 -11.25
N MET A 396 -22.61 15.89 -11.75
CA MET A 396 -21.77 15.03 -10.90
C MET A 396 -20.80 15.84 -10.02
N ALA A 397 -20.13 16.84 -10.58
CA ALA A 397 -19.22 17.73 -9.84
C ALA A 397 -19.97 18.53 -8.74
N ALA A 398 -21.20 18.96 -9.00
CA ALA A 398 -22.05 19.62 -8.01
C ALA A 398 -22.40 18.69 -6.84
N ILE A 399 -22.70 17.41 -7.12
CA ILE A 399 -22.92 16.39 -6.09
C ILE A 399 -21.64 16.16 -5.29
N GLU A 400 -20.49 16.09 -5.95
CA GLU A 400 -19.19 15.92 -5.30
C GLU A 400 -18.87 17.10 -4.37
N GLN A 401 -19.12 18.33 -4.79
CA GLN A 401 -18.95 19.53 -3.97
C GLN A 401 -19.87 19.52 -2.72
N GLN A 402 -21.13 19.11 -2.89
CA GLN A 402 -22.04 18.94 -1.74
C GLN A 402 -21.55 17.85 -0.79
N ARG A 403 -21.03 16.74 -1.32
CA ARG A 403 -20.45 15.65 -0.51
C ARG A 403 -19.20 16.08 0.22
N ALA A 404 -18.30 16.83 -0.42
CA ALA A 404 -17.09 17.37 0.18
C ALA A 404 -17.41 18.28 1.39
N THR A 405 -18.55 18.97 1.35
CA THR A 405 -19.01 19.80 2.47
C THR A 405 -19.62 18.97 3.62
N ALA A 406 -20.31 17.87 3.29
CA ALA A 406 -21.09 17.08 4.25
C ALA A 406 -20.34 15.88 4.86
N THR A 407 -19.30 15.38 4.20
CA THR A 407 -18.71 14.07 4.51
C THR A 407 -17.31 14.23 5.10
N LYS A 408 -17.04 13.47 6.18
CA LYS A 408 -15.70 13.40 6.79
C LYS A 408 -14.89 12.25 6.18
N THR A 409 -13.64 12.53 5.85
CA THR A 409 -12.71 11.57 5.21
C THR A 409 -12.32 10.41 6.14
N PHE A 410 -12.37 10.62 7.46
CA PHE A 410 -12.01 9.61 8.45
C PHE A 410 -12.96 9.64 9.64
N VAL A 411 -13.00 8.53 10.39
CA VAL A 411 -13.75 8.39 11.63
C VAL A 411 -12.78 8.36 12.80
N VAL A 412 -13.05 9.17 13.82
CA VAL A 412 -12.26 9.15 15.06
C VAL A 412 -12.67 7.92 15.87
N LEU A 413 -11.73 6.99 16.07
CA LEU A 413 -11.97 5.75 16.79
C LEU A 413 -11.87 5.99 18.31
N ASP A 414 -10.76 6.61 18.75
CA ASP A 414 -10.55 6.94 20.16
C ASP A 414 -9.86 8.30 20.32
N ARG A 415 -10.35 9.11 21.27
CA ARG A 415 -9.77 10.41 21.62
C ARG A 415 -8.74 10.24 22.72
N ALA A 416 -7.67 11.02 22.66
CA ALA A 416 -6.64 10.99 23.69
C ALA A 416 -7.15 11.51 25.03
N HIS A 417 -6.85 10.77 26.10
CA HIS A 417 -7.13 11.16 27.48
C HIS A 417 -5.83 11.44 28.27
N PRO A 418 -5.87 12.34 29.28
CA PRO A 418 -4.69 12.64 30.10
C PRO A 418 -4.15 11.38 30.80
N PRO A 419 -2.87 11.02 30.59
CA PRO A 419 -2.33 9.77 31.12
C PRO A 419 -2.18 9.81 32.64
N ARG A 420 -2.61 8.73 33.28
CA ARG A 420 -2.53 8.57 34.75
C ARG A 420 -1.14 8.16 35.22
N TRP A 421 -0.38 7.46 34.39
CA TRP A 421 0.91 6.87 34.73
C TRP A 421 2.07 7.49 33.94
N ARG A 422 3.29 7.37 34.47
CA ARG A 422 4.53 7.83 33.80
C ARG A 422 5.02 6.74 32.86
N VAL A 423 5.51 7.13 31.69
CA VAL A 423 6.06 6.23 30.67
C VAL A 423 7.57 6.40 30.63
N GLY A 424 8.30 5.62 31.42
CA GLY A 424 9.76 5.66 31.53
C GLY A 424 10.26 4.62 32.54
N PRO A 425 11.58 4.39 32.64
CA PRO A 425 12.11 3.39 33.56
C PRO A 425 11.65 3.70 34.98
N PRO A 426 11.12 2.72 35.72
CA PRO A 426 10.62 2.97 37.07
C PRO A 426 11.79 3.44 37.92
N SER A 427 11.57 4.47 38.74
CA SER A 427 12.61 5.04 39.61
C SER A 427 13.22 4.00 40.55
N PHE A 428 12.45 2.95 40.85
CA PHE A 428 12.89 1.77 41.56
C PHE A 428 14.03 1.00 40.86
N LEU A 429 13.98 0.86 39.52
CA LEU A 429 15.04 0.18 38.75
C LEU A 429 16.36 0.96 38.82
N ILE A 430 16.29 2.29 38.79
CA ILE A 430 17.49 3.13 38.91
C ILE A 430 18.07 3.02 40.33
N GLY A 431 17.21 3.02 41.34
CA GLY A 431 17.61 2.79 42.73
C GLY A 431 18.24 1.41 42.95
N SER A 432 17.72 0.36 42.32
CA SER A 432 18.27 -1.01 42.44
C SER A 432 19.62 -1.17 41.72
N ILE A 433 19.81 -0.51 40.57
CA ILE A 433 21.12 -0.46 39.88
C ILE A 433 22.14 0.29 40.74
N ALA A 434 21.77 1.44 41.30
CA ALA A 434 22.65 2.20 42.20
C ALA A 434 23.03 1.38 43.44
N PHE A 435 22.07 0.63 44.00
CA PHE A 435 22.31 -0.34 45.07
C PHE A 435 23.33 -1.41 44.66
N ALA A 436 23.13 -2.05 43.50
CA ALA A 436 24.00 -3.13 43.02
C ALA A 436 25.43 -2.65 42.77
N ILE A 437 25.59 -1.46 42.16
CA ILE A 437 26.91 -0.85 41.91
C ILE A 437 27.59 -0.51 43.24
N SER A 438 26.88 0.16 44.16
CA SER A 438 27.42 0.51 45.47
C SER A 438 27.84 -0.74 46.26
N PHE A 439 27.02 -1.79 46.23
CA PHE A 439 27.30 -3.06 46.89
C PHE A 439 28.51 -3.77 46.27
N ALA A 440 28.62 -3.81 44.95
CA ALA A 440 29.76 -4.43 44.26
C ALA A 440 31.08 -3.72 44.59
N VAL A 441 31.09 -2.38 44.61
CA VAL A 441 32.29 -1.59 44.98
C VAL A 441 32.70 -1.85 46.43
N LEU A 442 31.73 -1.85 47.36
CA LEU A 442 32.00 -2.13 48.78
C LEU A 442 32.46 -3.58 49.00
N ALA A 443 31.88 -4.54 48.28
CA ALA A 443 32.29 -5.94 48.33
C ALA A 443 33.71 -6.12 47.80
N PHE A 444 34.05 -5.48 46.67
CA PHE A 444 35.40 -5.51 46.10
C PHE A 444 36.44 -4.93 47.07
N LEU A 445 36.19 -3.75 47.65
CA LEU A 445 37.08 -3.13 48.64
C LEU A 445 37.25 -3.99 49.91
N MET A 446 36.22 -4.74 50.30
CA MET A 446 36.32 -5.68 51.42
C MET A 446 37.11 -6.94 51.09
N ILE A 447 36.96 -7.47 49.88
CA ILE A 447 37.72 -8.64 49.41
C ILE A 447 39.20 -8.28 49.31
N ASP A 448 39.52 -7.11 48.73
CA ASP A 448 40.89 -6.63 48.57
C ASP A 448 41.58 -6.38 49.93
N ARG A 449 40.85 -5.78 50.89
CA ARG A 449 41.34 -5.65 52.29
C ARG A 449 41.60 -6.99 52.98
N ARG A 450 40.82 -8.03 52.67
CA ARG A 450 41.04 -9.39 53.22
C ARG A 450 42.19 -10.11 52.50
N ALA A 451 42.37 -9.86 51.20
CA ALA A 451 43.45 -10.45 50.40
C ALA A 451 44.82 -9.83 50.71
N LEU A 452 44.87 -8.53 51.06
CA LEU A 452 46.10 -7.79 51.40
C LEU A 452 46.57 -7.93 52.86
N GLY A 453 45.94 -8.77 53.68
CA GLY A 453 46.52 -9.25 54.94
C GLY A 453 46.99 -8.16 55.91
N MET A 454 46.15 -7.17 56.24
CA MET A 454 46.33 -6.39 57.46
C MET A 454 45.44 -6.97 58.55
N PHE A 455 46.08 -7.71 59.46
CA PHE A 455 45.55 -8.05 60.78
C PHE A 455 45.43 -6.82 61.67
#